data_AF-A0A660Y5S3-F1
#
_entry.id   AF-A0A660Y5S3-F1
#
_cell.length_a   1.000
_cell.length_b   1.000
_cell.length_c   1.000
_cell.angle_alpha   90.00
_cell.angle_beta   90.00
_cell.angle_gamma   90.00
#
_symmetry.space_group_name_H-M   'P 1'
#
loop_
_entity.id
_entity.type
_entity.pdbx_description
1 polymer ?
#
loop_
_entity_poly.entity_id
_entity_poly.type
_entity_poly.pdbx_seq_one_letter_code
_entity_poly.pdbx_strand_id
1 'polypeptide(L)'
;DMEVLVTVDRAEDGWEGRVGVITTLIPDLDLDPGRTAAAVCGPPVMYKFVIAELHRKGIPDGMILLSLERVMRCGVGKCGHCTIGDLYCCQDGPVFPYSRIKGIWEALR
;
A
#
# COMPACT_ATOMS: atom_id res chain seq x y z
N ASP A 1 -12.23 11.16 -16.45
CA ASP A 1 -12.84 11.33 -15.11
C ASP A 1 -12.13 10.46 -14.09
N MET A 2 -12.15 10.88 -12.82
CA MET A 2 -11.54 10.17 -11.69
C MET A 2 -12.63 9.81 -10.69
N GLU A 3 -12.69 8.55 -10.27
CA GLU A 3 -13.57 8.10 -9.19
C GLU A 3 -12.84 8.18 -7.85
N VAL A 4 -13.53 8.69 -6.82
CA VAL A 4 -12.97 8.83 -5.48
C VAL A 4 -13.94 8.20 -4.48
N LEU A 5 -13.47 7.17 -3.79
CA LEU A 5 -14.19 6.52 -2.70
C LEU A 5 -13.49 6.84 -1.37
N VAL A 6 -14.29 7.16 -0.35
CA VAL A 6 -13.80 7.54 0.98
C VAL A 6 -14.54 6.78 2.07
N THR A 7 -13.85 6.54 3.18
CA THR A 7 -14.40 5.92 4.38
C THR A 7 -13.76 6.55 5.61
N VAL A 8 -14.49 6.56 6.72
CA VAL A 8 -14.02 7.00 8.04
C VAL A 8 -14.17 5.87 9.05
N ASP A 9 -13.33 5.86 10.09
CA ASP A 9 -13.45 4.84 11.16
C ASP A 9 -14.70 5.03 12.02
N ARG A 10 -15.13 6.29 12.20
CA ARG A 10 -16.34 6.67 12.93
C ARG A 10 -17.02 7.83 12.20
N ALA A 11 -18.32 7.72 12.00
CA ALA A 11 -19.12 8.82 11.47
C ALA A 11 -19.36 9.87 12.55
N GLU A 12 -19.27 11.14 12.14
CA GLU A 12 -19.76 12.29 12.91
C GLU A 12 -21.01 12.86 12.23
N ASP A 13 -21.72 13.75 12.90
CA ASP A 13 -22.94 14.37 12.38
C ASP A 13 -22.67 15.04 11.02
N GLY A 14 -23.43 14.62 10.00
CA GLY A 14 -23.30 15.10 8.63
C GLY A 14 -22.41 14.24 7.71
N TRP A 15 -21.82 13.13 8.19
CA TRP A 15 -21.16 12.16 7.33
C TRP A 15 -22.17 11.22 6.65
N GLU A 16 -22.21 11.24 5.32
CA GLU A 16 -23.10 10.39 4.50
C GLU A 16 -22.35 9.27 3.76
N GLY A 17 -21.03 9.19 3.90
CA GLY A 17 -20.19 8.23 3.20
C GLY A 17 -20.08 6.87 3.90
N ARG A 18 -19.18 6.02 3.40
CA ARG A 18 -18.92 4.70 4.01
C ARG A 18 -18.21 4.85 5.37
N VAL A 19 -18.42 3.87 6.24
CA VAL A 19 -17.79 3.79 7.57
C VAL A 19 -17.10 2.44 7.71
N GLY A 20 -15.85 2.45 8.16
CA GLY A 20 -15.00 1.28 8.33
C GLY A 20 -13.61 1.45 7.72
N VAL A 21 -12.83 0.37 7.78
CA VAL A 21 -11.45 0.34 7.26
C VAL A 21 -11.40 0.40 5.73
N ILE A 22 -10.28 0.86 5.17
CA ILE A 22 -10.11 1.07 3.72
C ILE A 22 -10.41 -0.18 2.86
N THR A 23 -10.18 -1.38 3.40
CA THR A 23 -10.38 -2.62 2.65
C THR A 23 -11.84 -2.90 2.31
N THR A 24 -12.80 -2.23 2.96
CA THR A 24 -14.22 -2.34 2.61
C THR A 24 -14.55 -1.68 1.27
N LEU A 25 -13.68 -0.79 0.76
CA LEU A 25 -13.89 -0.10 -0.52
C LEU A 25 -13.52 -0.96 -1.73
N ILE A 26 -12.58 -1.89 -1.56
CA ILE A 26 -11.98 -2.65 -2.66
C ILE A 26 -12.96 -3.65 -3.30
N PRO A 27 -13.82 -4.39 -2.55
CA PRO A 27 -14.74 -5.36 -3.12
C PRO A 27 -15.71 -4.79 -4.17
N ASP A 28 -16.09 -3.53 -4.05
CA ASP A 28 -17.06 -2.89 -4.96
C ASP A 28 -16.41 -2.39 -6.27
N LEU A 29 -15.07 -2.35 -6.35
CA LEU A 29 -14.36 -1.87 -7.53
C LEU A 29 -14.46 -2.87 -8.69
N ASP A 30 -14.87 -2.39 -9.87
CA ASP A 30 -14.79 -3.13 -11.12
C ASP A 30 -13.42 -2.87 -11.77
N LEU A 31 -12.54 -3.86 -11.74
CA LEU A 31 -11.15 -3.75 -12.17
C LEU A 31 -10.83 -4.83 -13.20
N ASP A 32 -10.20 -4.44 -14.31
CA ASP A 32 -9.56 -5.38 -15.25
C ASP A 32 -8.12 -5.67 -14.79
N PRO A 33 -7.80 -6.87 -14.27
CA PRO A 33 -6.48 -7.16 -13.72
C PRO A 33 -5.35 -7.11 -14.75
N GLY A 34 -5.66 -7.31 -16.03
CA GLY A 34 -4.68 -7.23 -17.12
C GLY A 34 -4.27 -5.79 -17.45
N ARG A 35 -5.02 -4.80 -16.95
CA ARG A 35 -4.85 -3.37 -17.26
C ARG A 35 -4.80 -2.48 -16.04
N THR A 36 -4.73 -3.07 -14.84
CA THR A 36 -4.80 -2.34 -13.56
C THR A 36 -3.51 -2.51 -12.78
N ALA A 37 -2.98 -1.40 -12.29
CA ALA A 37 -1.94 -1.37 -11.26
C ALA A 37 -2.50 -0.69 -10.00
N ALA A 38 -2.11 -1.19 -8.83
CA ALA A 38 -2.51 -0.65 -7.55
C ALA A 38 -1.33 0.04 -6.88
N ALA A 39 -1.49 1.31 -6.51
CA ALA A 39 -0.54 2.03 -5.67
C ALA A 39 -1.11 2.15 -4.27
N VAL A 40 -0.35 1.70 -3.27
CA VAL A 40 -0.79 1.60 -1.87
C VAL A 40 0.20 2.36 -0.99
N CYS A 41 -0.31 3.32 -0.23
CA CYS A 41 0.41 4.07 0.80
C CYS A 41 -0.37 4.02 2.10
N GLY A 42 0.31 4.10 3.24
CA GLY A 42 -0.30 3.97 4.56
C GLY A 42 0.52 3.06 5.48
N PRO A 43 -0.01 2.74 6.67
CA PRO A 43 0.75 2.04 7.70
C PRO A 43 1.02 0.57 7.33
N PRO A 44 2.14 -0.04 7.79
CA PRO A 44 2.50 -1.42 7.45
C PRO A 44 1.42 -2.47 7.74
N VAL A 45 0.65 -2.28 8.83
CA VAL A 45 -0.46 -3.18 9.19
C VAL A 45 -1.55 -3.25 8.11
N MET A 46 -1.73 -2.18 7.33
CA MET A 46 -2.75 -2.08 6.29
C MET A 46 -2.40 -2.91 5.06
N TYR A 47 -1.11 -3.00 4.71
CA TYR A 47 -0.65 -3.64 3.48
C TYR A 47 -1.14 -5.08 3.37
N LYS A 48 -1.04 -5.85 4.45
CA LYS A 48 -1.47 -7.26 4.48
C LYS A 48 -2.91 -7.42 4.00
N PHE A 49 -3.82 -6.57 4.47
CA PHE A 49 -5.24 -6.69 4.16
C PHE A 49 -5.55 -6.15 2.77
N VAL A 50 -4.94 -5.02 2.38
CA VAL A 50 -5.12 -4.45 1.03
C VAL A 50 -4.59 -5.40 -0.04
N ILE A 51 -3.39 -5.97 0.13
CA ILE A 51 -2.82 -6.94 -0.81
C ILE A 51 -3.73 -8.16 -0.94
N ALA A 52 -4.29 -8.66 0.17
CA ALA A 52 -5.22 -9.78 0.13
C ALA A 52 -6.49 -9.47 -0.70
N GLU A 53 -7.07 -8.27 -0.56
CA GLU A 53 -8.22 -7.86 -1.39
C GLU A 53 -7.83 -7.71 -2.88
N LEU A 54 -6.67 -7.11 -3.16
CA LEU A 54 -6.15 -6.96 -4.53
C LEU A 54 -5.87 -8.32 -5.18
N HIS A 55 -5.37 -9.29 -4.43
CA HIS A 55 -5.23 -10.67 -4.88
C HIS A 55 -6.56 -11.33 -5.19
N ARG A 56 -7.62 -11.08 -4.39
CA ARG A 56 -8.98 -11.55 -4.72
C ARG A 56 -9.53 -10.92 -5.99
N LYS A 57 -9.10 -9.70 -6.31
CA LYS A 57 -9.36 -9.05 -7.59
C LYS A 57 -8.45 -9.55 -8.72
N GLY A 58 -7.51 -10.45 -8.45
CA GLY A 58 -6.62 -11.02 -9.47
C GLY A 58 -5.43 -10.14 -9.86
N ILE A 59 -5.18 -9.04 -9.13
CA ILE A 59 -4.04 -8.16 -9.41
C ILE A 59 -2.73 -8.91 -9.08
N PRO A 60 -1.79 -9.06 -10.04
CA PRO A 60 -0.55 -9.79 -9.82
C PRO A 60 0.44 -8.98 -8.97
N ASP A 61 1.32 -9.67 -8.22
CA ASP A 61 2.30 -9.04 -7.32
C ASP A 61 3.16 -7.93 -7.95
N GLY A 62 3.48 -8.06 -9.25
CA GLY A 62 4.27 -7.05 -9.96
C GLY A 62 3.51 -5.75 -10.25
N MET A 63 2.18 -5.78 -10.17
CA MET A 63 1.28 -4.64 -10.39
C MET A 63 0.77 -4.03 -9.08
N ILE A 64 1.20 -4.54 -7.93
CA ILE A 64 0.94 -3.94 -6.62
C ILE A 64 2.19 -3.17 -6.19
N LEU A 65 2.10 -1.85 -6.13
CA LEU A 65 3.16 -0.94 -5.73
C LEU A 65 2.91 -0.48 -4.31
N LEU A 66 3.89 -0.69 -3.43
CA LEU A 66 3.82 -0.31 -2.01
C LEU A 66 4.79 0.84 -1.75
N SER A 67 4.28 1.95 -1.21
CA SER A 67 5.08 3.06 -0.72
C SER A 67 5.42 2.84 0.75
N LEU A 68 6.64 2.38 1.04
CA LEU A 68 7.04 1.99 2.39
C LEU A 68 7.38 3.20 3.26
N GLU A 69 6.68 3.33 4.38
CA GLU A 69 6.82 4.43 5.34
C GLU A 69 7.95 4.18 6.35
N ARG A 70 9.20 4.15 5.89
CA ARG A 70 10.38 3.96 6.76
C ARG A 70 10.86 5.28 7.35
N VAL A 71 11.44 5.20 8.55
CA VAL A 71 12.09 6.35 9.19
C VAL A 71 13.35 6.71 8.40
N MET A 72 13.26 7.82 7.66
CA MET A 72 14.39 8.39 6.94
C MET A 72 15.00 9.51 7.79
N ARG A 73 16.30 9.40 8.08
CA ARG A 73 17.05 10.46 8.76
C ARG A 73 17.91 11.29 7.81
N CYS A 74 18.75 10.62 7.02
CA CYS A 74 19.64 11.31 6.09
C CYS A 74 19.08 11.44 4.66
N GLY A 75 18.19 10.55 4.22
CA GLY A 75 17.66 10.55 2.85
C GLY A 75 18.64 10.20 1.72
N VAL A 76 19.91 9.93 2.02
CA VAL A 76 20.99 9.80 1.01
C VAL A 76 21.86 8.55 1.18
N GLY A 77 21.30 7.47 1.75
CA GLY A 77 22.00 6.18 1.88
C GLY A 77 23.13 6.11 2.94
N LYS A 78 23.38 7.19 3.71
CA LYS A 78 24.51 7.25 4.65
C LYS A 78 24.24 6.61 6.01
N CYS A 79 23.04 6.78 6.56
CA CYS A 79 22.77 6.50 7.99
C CYS A 79 22.13 5.13 8.30
N GLY A 80 21.68 4.40 7.29
CA GLY A 80 21.06 3.07 7.48
C GLY A 80 19.69 3.03 8.18
N HIS A 81 19.09 4.16 8.58
CA HIS A 81 17.82 4.11 9.35
C HIS A 81 16.61 3.61 8.54
N CYS A 82 16.69 3.74 7.21
CA CYS A 82 15.63 3.36 6.29
C CYS A 82 15.87 1.99 5.63
N THR A 83 16.76 1.16 6.18
CA THR A 83 17.10 -0.14 5.59
C THR A 83 15.94 -1.13 5.66
N ILE A 84 15.86 -1.98 4.65
CA ILE A 84 14.86 -3.04 4.50
C ILE A 84 15.57 -4.25 3.87
N GLY A 85 15.97 -5.22 4.69
CA GLY A 85 16.93 -6.24 4.25
C GLY A 85 18.23 -5.58 3.78
N ASP A 86 18.59 -5.81 2.52
CA ASP A 86 19.75 -5.26 1.83
C ASP A 86 19.48 -3.91 1.11
N LEU A 87 18.24 -3.43 1.12
CA LEU A 87 17.83 -2.21 0.42
C LEU A 87 17.83 -0.98 1.33
N TYR A 88 18.07 0.19 0.77
CA TYR A 88 17.83 1.50 1.38
C TYR A 88 16.54 2.10 0.83
N CYS A 89 15.50 2.24 1.64
CA CYS A 89 14.23 2.83 1.20
C CYS A 89 14.41 4.24 0.57
N CYS A 90 15.36 5.03 1.07
CA CYS A 90 15.66 6.37 0.55
C CYS A 90 16.44 6.42 -0.77
N GLN A 91 16.96 5.31 -1.27
CA GLN A 91 17.72 5.24 -2.53
C GLN A 91 17.08 4.27 -3.52
N ASP A 92 16.69 3.09 -3.04
CA ASP A 92 16.07 2.02 -3.83
C ASP A 92 14.55 2.16 -3.96
N GLY A 93 13.92 2.97 -3.12
CA GLY A 93 12.48 3.16 -3.00
C GLY A 93 12.06 4.63 -3.15
N PRO A 94 11.05 5.12 -2.38
CA PRO A 94 10.29 4.43 -1.32
C PRO A 94 9.19 3.50 -1.86
N VAL A 95 8.93 3.56 -3.18
CA VAL A 95 7.91 2.75 -3.85
C VAL A 95 8.55 1.50 -4.42
N PHE A 96 8.05 0.34 -3.99
CA PHE A 96 8.53 -0.96 -4.44
C PHE A 96 7.38 -1.79 -5.00
N PRO A 97 7.58 -2.53 -6.09
CA PRO A 97 6.65 -3.58 -6.48
C PRO A 97 6.64 -4.68 -5.42
N TYR A 98 5.46 -5.15 -5.04
CA TYR A 98 5.28 -6.17 -4.00
C TYR A 98 6.05 -7.44 -4.33
N SER A 99 6.14 -7.81 -5.62
CA SER A 99 6.96 -8.92 -6.09
C SER A 99 8.43 -8.87 -5.65
N ARG A 100 9.02 -7.68 -5.50
CA ARG A 100 10.42 -7.47 -5.07
C ARG A 100 10.60 -7.62 -3.56
N ILE A 101 9.59 -7.25 -2.78
CA ILE A 101 9.72 -7.12 -1.32
C ILE A 101 8.92 -8.16 -0.52
N LYS A 102 8.08 -8.98 -1.16
CA LYS A 102 7.21 -9.95 -0.48
C LYS A 102 7.94 -10.99 0.39
N GLY A 103 9.21 -11.24 0.12
CA GLY A 103 10.07 -12.14 0.90
C GLY A 103 10.90 -11.46 1.99
N ILE A 104 10.84 -10.13 2.10
CA ILE A 104 11.64 -9.35 3.05
C ILE A 104 10.76 -9.02 4.26
N TRP A 105 11.04 -9.65 5.40
CA TRP A 105 10.21 -9.56 6.59
C TRP A 105 10.06 -8.12 7.11
N GLU A 106 11.15 -7.36 7.05
CA GLU A 106 11.24 -5.97 7.47
C GLU A 106 10.43 -5.00 6.60
N ALA A 107 10.02 -5.42 5.39
CA ALA A 107 9.29 -4.58 4.45
C ALA A 107 7.79 -4.51 4.75
N LEU A 108 7.23 -5.55 5.37
CA LEU A 108 5.78 -5.75 5.50
C LEU A 108 5.29 -5.72 6.96
N ARG A 109 6.15 -5.34 7.90
CA ARG A 109 5.84 -5.24 9.33
C ARG A 109 6.40 -3.96 9.94
#